data_AF-A0A913Z4G5-F1
#
_entry.id   AF-A0A913Z4G5-F1
#
_cell.length_a   1.000
_cell.length_b   1.000
_cell.length_c   1.000
_cell.angle_alpha   90.00
_cell.angle_beta   90.00
_cell.angle_gamma   90.00
#
_symmetry.space_group_name_H-M   'P 1'
#
loop_
_entity.id
_entity.type
_entity.pdbx_description
1 polymer ?
#
loop_
_entity_poly.entity_id
_entity_poly.type
_entity_poly.pdbx_seq_one_letter_code
_entity_poly.pdbx_strand_id
1 'polypeptide(L)'
;MTHLDPNLRLTINGGNSPGSVVIFTCQSGFHPVGETRLTCEGGSWSPSFPTCAADVPDDTGPLLGPDDCNCELWERCVANSNGPSTCHCIHPRQCDDVGQEQYCGSDGRTYPSICRMKAGGCLLDLDIQVVSNGPCPENDYAACGYSEYAEQRIFGRISGGTDAAEGQWPWQVALFCHRNCTRCEPRFFCGGSLIARNWVLSAAHCFERCPWSAIRVYTGIRNKSRSALRLVDPALVYTLDGDDALIKHEAFNSDLDNDIAVLRLSRDVMLSSGIRPICMPKLAMKERTLYSPHGEPPYVAGWGTTQPYDYGNLCFDGYRPTSSLLKFLIVPMRTDRECRDSFINHYECTGVSFYKPAIAFCAGVPEGGLDACKGDSGGPVMRQMTVADGSKRWVQIGIVSWGEGCAVEGRYGIYTRLSAYTDWIESHIEFSTTEHATDQDSTTVLSTESKTEDYSLCGRNGKLRHQPYSRIAGGSFAEHGDWPWQVALFCDLGIAGCYECVPRFFCGGSLIARNWVLSAAHCFRGNRCPWSDIRVYTGILDKSTNLLREFDPSLVYNLDGEDALIKHEEYNDRSLDNDIALLRLSRNATLSPNVRPICMPQPTMQGEVTPYCTCNYGSG
;
A
#
# COMPACT_ATOMS: atom_id res chain seq x y z
N MET A 1 8.07 -27.95 -46.27
CA MET A 1 7.78 -27.37 -44.95
C MET A 1 6.90 -26.16 -45.18
N THR A 2 5.69 -26.12 -44.63
CA THR A 2 4.87 -24.91 -44.63
C THR A 2 5.36 -23.99 -43.52
N HIS A 3 6.06 -22.93 -43.89
CA HIS A 3 6.37 -21.82 -42.99
C HIS A 3 5.38 -20.69 -43.27
N LEU A 4 4.71 -20.22 -42.22
CA LEU A 4 3.92 -19.00 -42.24
C LEU A 4 4.82 -17.86 -41.75
N ASP A 5 5.06 -16.87 -42.59
CA ASP A 5 5.59 -15.59 -42.14
C ASP A 5 4.39 -14.65 -41.92
N PRO A 6 4.02 -14.36 -40.66
CA PRO A 6 2.85 -13.56 -40.34
C PRO A 6 2.98 -12.11 -40.83
N ASN A 7 4.18 -11.60 -41.09
CA ASN A 7 4.39 -10.24 -41.59
C ASN A 7 4.09 -10.10 -43.09
N LEU A 8 4.05 -11.22 -43.83
CA LEU A 8 3.99 -11.22 -45.28
C LEU A 8 2.71 -11.85 -45.85
N ARG A 9 1.83 -12.41 -45.00
CA ARG A 9 0.55 -13.06 -45.39
C ARG A 9 0.70 -14.12 -46.49
N LEU A 10 1.88 -14.73 -46.58
CA LEU A 10 2.34 -15.64 -47.62
C LEU A 10 2.48 -17.06 -47.07
N THR A 11 1.94 -18.03 -47.80
CA THR A 11 2.14 -19.47 -47.53
C THR A 11 3.09 -20.04 -48.57
N ILE A 12 4.16 -20.69 -48.09
CA ILE A 12 5.23 -21.25 -48.91
C ILE A 12 5.03 -22.77 -49.03
N ASN A 13 4.87 -23.26 -50.26
CA ASN A 13 4.74 -24.68 -50.57
C ASN A 13 5.87 -25.13 -51.50
N GLY A 14 6.81 -25.92 -50.97
CA GLY A 14 7.93 -26.45 -51.75
C GLY A 14 9.06 -27.03 -50.91
N GLY A 15 10.09 -27.53 -51.60
CA GLY A 15 11.36 -28.00 -51.02
C GLY A 15 12.48 -26.97 -51.16
N ASN A 16 13.63 -27.23 -50.54
CA ASN A 16 14.80 -26.33 -50.50
C ASN A 16 16.05 -26.93 -51.18
N SER A 17 15.85 -27.86 -52.13
CA SER A 17 16.93 -28.58 -52.82
C SER A 17 17.24 -27.96 -54.20
N PRO A 18 18.45 -28.10 -54.74
CA PRO A 18 18.74 -27.65 -56.12
C PRO A 18 17.77 -28.29 -57.13
N GLY A 19 17.14 -27.48 -57.98
CA GLY A 19 16.09 -27.91 -58.92
C GLY A 19 14.68 -28.01 -58.32
N SER A 20 14.50 -27.69 -57.02
CA SER A 20 13.18 -27.62 -56.40
C SER A 20 12.44 -26.32 -56.77
N VAL A 21 11.11 -26.44 -56.82
CA VAL A 21 10.20 -25.32 -57.09
C VAL A 21 9.47 -24.98 -55.80
N VAL A 22 9.40 -23.70 -55.50
CA VAL A 22 8.60 -23.14 -54.41
C VAL A 22 7.45 -22.33 -55.00
N ILE A 23 6.24 -22.61 -54.51
CA ILE A 23 5.02 -21.93 -54.89
C ILE A 23 4.54 -21.10 -53.70
N PHE A 24 4.33 -19.81 -53.96
CA PHE A 24 3.77 -18.86 -53.01
C PHE A 24 2.27 -18.71 -53.23
N THR A 25 1.51 -18.79 -52.14
CA THR A 25 0.06 -18.61 -52.14
C THR A 25 -0.35 -17.61 -51.07
N CYS A 26 -1.34 -16.78 -51.37
CA CYS A 26 -1.90 -15.80 -50.43
C CYS A 26 -3.04 -16.40 -49.62
N GLN A 27 -3.28 -15.84 -48.43
CA GLN A 27 -4.46 -16.17 -47.64
C GLN A 27 -5.75 -15.69 -48.34
N SER A 28 -6.89 -16.29 -47.99
CA SER A 28 -8.20 -15.95 -48.57
C SER A 28 -8.50 -14.44 -48.45
N GLY A 29 -8.90 -13.80 -49.56
CA GLY A 29 -9.15 -12.35 -49.64
C GLY A 29 -7.97 -11.52 -50.17
N PHE A 30 -6.88 -12.18 -50.58
CA PHE A 30 -5.69 -11.55 -51.13
C PHE A 30 -5.22 -12.28 -52.41
N HIS A 31 -4.72 -11.55 -53.39
CA HIS A 31 -4.06 -12.09 -54.57
C HIS A 31 -2.55 -11.80 -54.55
N PRO A 32 -1.74 -12.68 -55.15
CA PRO A 32 -0.30 -12.49 -55.21
C PRO A 32 0.09 -11.42 -56.25
N VAL A 33 1.02 -10.56 -55.88
CA VAL A 33 1.67 -9.54 -56.72
C VAL A 33 3.14 -9.92 -56.88
N GLY A 34 3.54 -10.25 -58.11
CA GLY A 34 4.87 -10.76 -58.45
C GLY A 34 4.88 -12.23 -58.88
N GLU A 35 6.06 -12.79 -59.11
CA GLU A 35 6.20 -14.18 -59.57
C GLU A 35 6.01 -15.17 -58.42
N THR A 36 4.95 -15.98 -58.50
CA THR A 36 4.56 -16.91 -57.42
C THR A 36 5.27 -18.26 -57.47
N ARG A 37 6.06 -18.51 -58.51
CA ARG A 37 6.71 -19.79 -58.74
C ARG A 37 8.21 -19.56 -58.94
N LEU A 38 8.98 -19.80 -57.88
CA LEU A 38 10.43 -19.65 -57.93
C LEU A 38 11.11 -21.01 -58.04
N THR A 39 12.16 -21.09 -58.84
CA THR A 39 12.96 -22.31 -59.02
C THR A 39 14.36 -22.07 -58.44
N CYS A 40 14.86 -23.02 -57.64
CA CYS A 40 16.22 -22.95 -57.10
C CYS A 40 17.24 -23.42 -58.15
N GLU A 41 17.95 -22.48 -58.77
CA GLU A 41 19.05 -22.77 -59.70
C GLU A 41 20.40 -22.48 -59.03
N GLY A 42 21.29 -23.47 -58.98
CA GLY A 42 22.65 -23.29 -58.45
C GLY A 42 22.74 -22.97 -56.95
N GLY A 43 21.68 -23.21 -56.17
CA GLY A 43 21.63 -22.92 -54.74
C GLY A 43 21.15 -21.50 -54.39
N SER A 44 20.73 -20.72 -55.38
CA SER A 44 20.20 -19.36 -55.21
C SER A 44 18.76 -19.28 -55.71
N TRP A 45 17.91 -18.57 -54.99
CA TRP A 45 16.55 -18.25 -55.45
C TRP A 45 16.57 -16.99 -56.34
N SER A 46 15.60 -16.86 -57.24
CA SER A 46 15.44 -15.64 -58.04
C SER A 46 15.20 -14.40 -57.15
N PRO A 47 15.54 -13.19 -57.63
CA PRO A 47 15.79 -12.05 -56.74
C PRO A 47 14.56 -11.35 -56.17
N SER A 48 13.34 -11.70 -56.58
CA SER A 48 12.12 -11.02 -56.11
C SER A 48 11.11 -12.00 -55.53
N PHE A 49 10.83 -11.85 -54.22
CA PHE A 49 9.73 -12.54 -53.57
C PHE A 49 8.39 -11.87 -53.93
N PRO A 50 7.32 -12.64 -54.18
CA PRO A 50 5.99 -12.07 -54.37
C PRO A 50 5.47 -11.47 -53.06
N THR A 51 4.48 -10.58 -53.13
CA THR A 51 3.73 -10.04 -52.00
C THR A 51 2.23 -10.35 -52.15
N CYS A 52 1.43 -10.22 -51.10
CA CYS A 52 -0.02 -10.43 -51.17
C CYS A 52 -0.76 -9.09 -51.05
N ALA A 53 -1.56 -8.74 -52.05
CA ALA A 53 -2.41 -7.54 -52.06
C ALA A 53 -3.88 -7.91 -51.87
N ALA A 54 -4.66 -7.05 -51.21
CA ALA A 54 -6.07 -7.30 -50.95
C ALA A 54 -6.90 -7.20 -52.24
N ASP A 55 -7.89 -8.09 -52.38
CA ASP A 55 -8.86 -7.99 -53.48
C ASP A 55 -9.88 -6.87 -53.17
N VAL A 56 -9.82 -5.75 -53.90
CA VAL A 56 -10.80 -4.66 -53.79
C VAL A 56 -11.83 -4.79 -54.92
N PRO A 57 -13.15 -4.70 -54.64
CA PRO A 57 -14.16 -4.60 -55.68
C PRO A 57 -13.95 -3.32 -56.50
N ASP A 58 -13.81 -3.51 -57.81
CA ASP A 58 -13.64 -2.46 -58.82
C ASP A 58 -14.80 -1.46 -58.77
N ASP A 59 -14.51 -0.19 -58.45
CA ASP A 59 -15.39 0.92 -58.77
C ASP A 59 -14.58 2.16 -59.19
N THR A 60 -15.02 2.73 -60.30
CA THR A 60 -14.32 3.62 -61.22
C THR A 60 -13.91 5.01 -60.69
N GLY A 61 -12.71 5.49 -61.09
CA GLY A 61 -12.36 6.92 -61.17
C GLY A 61 -11.21 7.40 -60.26
N PRO A 62 -10.40 8.41 -60.66
CA PRO A 62 -9.20 8.81 -59.93
C PRO A 62 -9.58 9.69 -58.74
N LEU A 63 -9.99 9.04 -57.66
CA LEU A 63 -9.97 9.62 -56.33
C LEU A 63 -8.79 8.98 -55.62
N LEU A 64 -7.82 9.81 -55.25
CA LEU A 64 -6.75 9.46 -54.32
C LEU A 64 -7.39 8.77 -53.11
N GLY A 65 -7.31 7.45 -53.11
CA GLY A 65 -7.98 6.58 -52.16
C GLY A 65 -7.26 6.55 -50.80
N PRO A 66 -7.78 5.77 -49.84
CA PRO A 66 -7.20 5.59 -48.50
C PRO A 66 -5.78 4.99 -48.46
N ASP A 67 -5.17 4.74 -49.63
CA ASP A 67 -3.93 3.99 -49.83
C ASP A 67 -2.64 4.84 -49.73
N ASP A 68 -2.74 6.13 -49.39
CA ASP A 68 -1.55 7.01 -49.25
C ASP A 68 -1.03 7.09 -47.80
N CYS A 69 -1.52 6.23 -46.91
CA CYS A 69 -1.09 6.11 -45.52
C CYS A 69 -0.50 4.73 -45.26
N ASN A 70 0.81 4.65 -45.06
CA ASN A 70 1.43 3.46 -44.47
C ASN A 70 1.39 3.59 -42.93
N CYS A 71 0.22 3.38 -42.34
CA CYS A 71 0.04 3.44 -40.88
C CYS A 71 0.36 2.11 -40.21
N GLU A 72 0.85 2.19 -38.98
CA GLU A 72 1.13 1.02 -38.17
C GLU A 72 -0.15 0.28 -37.75
N LEU A 73 -0.05 -0.97 -37.30
CA LEU A 73 -1.19 -1.82 -36.87
C LEU A 73 -2.04 -1.20 -35.74
N TRP A 74 -1.49 -0.24 -35.00
CA TRP A 74 -2.14 0.49 -33.91
C TRP A 74 -2.59 1.91 -34.33
N GLU A 75 -2.61 2.18 -35.62
CA GLU A 75 -2.98 3.46 -36.21
C GLU A 75 -4.03 3.28 -37.30
N ARG A 76 -4.78 4.34 -37.56
CA ARG A 76 -5.69 4.44 -38.70
C ARG A 76 -5.34 5.66 -39.53
N CYS A 77 -5.42 5.49 -40.84
CA CYS A 77 -5.32 6.62 -41.73
C CYS A 77 -6.56 7.50 -41.62
N VAL A 78 -6.35 8.81 -41.52
CA VAL A 78 -7.41 9.82 -41.59
C VAL A 78 -7.11 10.75 -42.75
N ALA A 79 -8.02 10.82 -43.71
CA ALA A 79 -7.92 11.72 -44.85
C ALA A 79 -8.14 13.16 -44.40
N ASN A 80 -7.20 14.06 -44.72
CA ASN A 80 -7.35 15.49 -44.50
C ASN A 80 -7.94 16.15 -45.74
N SER A 81 -9.00 16.94 -45.57
CA SER A 81 -9.72 17.57 -46.68
C SER A 81 -8.89 18.58 -47.50
N ASN A 82 -7.76 19.05 -46.97
CA ASN A 82 -6.88 20.05 -47.59
C ASN A 82 -5.37 19.67 -47.54
N GLY A 83 -5.02 18.40 -47.34
CA GLY A 83 -3.61 17.99 -47.19
C GLY A 83 -3.40 16.47 -47.24
N PRO A 84 -2.16 15.99 -47.08
CA PRO A 84 -1.86 14.57 -47.07
C PRO A 84 -2.57 13.87 -45.89
N SER A 85 -2.98 12.63 -46.12
CA SER A 85 -3.58 11.79 -45.10
C SER A 85 -2.58 11.52 -43.98
N THR A 86 -3.05 11.47 -42.73
CA THR A 86 -2.20 11.30 -41.55
C THR A 86 -2.62 10.08 -40.74
N CYS A 87 -1.64 9.41 -40.15
CA CYS A 87 -1.88 8.30 -39.23
C CYS A 87 -2.25 8.82 -37.84
N HIS A 88 -3.31 8.23 -37.27
CA HIS A 88 -3.75 8.53 -35.92
C HIS A 88 -3.88 7.25 -35.12
N CYS A 89 -3.42 7.26 -33.87
CA CYS A 89 -3.59 6.13 -32.95
C CYS A 89 -5.05 5.65 -32.90
N ILE A 90 -5.26 4.33 -32.96
CA ILE A 90 -6.59 3.74 -32.71
C ILE A 90 -6.80 3.50 -31.23
N HIS A 91 -8.05 3.36 -30.80
CA HIS A 91 -8.37 2.99 -29.43
C HIS A 91 -8.00 1.51 -29.18
N PRO A 92 -7.50 1.09 -27.99
CA PRO A 92 -7.14 -0.32 -27.72
C PRO A 92 -8.29 -1.32 -27.87
N ARG A 93 -9.55 -0.85 -27.85
CA ARG A 93 -10.76 -1.67 -28.13
C ARG A 93 -10.99 -1.93 -29.63
N GLN A 94 -10.29 -1.20 -30.50
CA GLN A 94 -10.37 -1.37 -31.95
C GLN A 94 -9.27 -2.31 -32.47
N CYS A 95 -8.42 -2.83 -31.59
CA CYS A 95 -7.47 -3.87 -31.94
C CYS A 95 -8.21 -5.20 -32.14
N ASP A 96 -8.04 -5.78 -33.32
CA ASP A 96 -8.46 -7.15 -33.61
C ASP A 96 -7.42 -8.11 -33.01
N ASP A 97 -7.66 -8.54 -31.78
CA ASP A 97 -6.79 -9.48 -31.06
C ASP A 97 -6.96 -10.90 -31.62
N VAL A 98 -6.27 -11.20 -32.73
CA VAL A 98 -6.28 -12.54 -33.34
C VAL A 98 -5.11 -13.36 -32.80
N GLY A 99 -5.43 -14.43 -32.05
CA GLY A 99 -4.45 -15.32 -31.41
C GLY A 99 -4.16 -14.95 -29.95
N GLN A 100 -4.07 -15.94 -29.06
CA GLN A 100 -3.66 -15.73 -27.67
C GLN A 100 -2.13 -15.65 -27.61
N GLU A 101 -1.55 -14.51 -27.94
CA GLU A 101 -0.16 -14.20 -27.61
C GLU A 101 -0.11 -12.96 -26.71
N GLN A 102 0.31 -13.15 -25.46
CA GLN A 102 0.56 -12.05 -24.54
C GLN A 102 1.92 -11.42 -24.86
N TYR A 103 2.10 -10.14 -24.56
CA TYR A 103 3.38 -9.44 -24.71
C TYR A 103 3.69 -8.63 -23.47
N CYS A 104 4.95 -8.64 -23.05
CA CYS A 104 5.43 -7.77 -21.99
C CYS A 104 5.91 -6.44 -22.57
N GLY A 105 5.31 -5.34 -22.13
CA GLY A 105 5.77 -3.98 -22.46
C GLY A 105 6.93 -3.53 -21.57
N SER A 106 7.69 -2.55 -22.07
CA SER A 106 8.78 -1.90 -21.32
C SER A 106 8.30 -1.10 -20.10
N ASP A 107 6.99 -0.89 -19.98
CA ASP A 107 6.30 -0.35 -18.81
C ASP A 107 5.95 -1.44 -17.76
N GLY A 108 6.44 -2.67 -17.96
CA GLY A 108 6.20 -3.80 -17.07
C GLY A 108 4.75 -4.28 -17.08
N ARG A 109 3.94 -3.91 -18.08
CA ARG A 109 2.54 -4.35 -18.22
C ARG A 109 2.44 -5.46 -19.25
N THR A 110 1.59 -6.44 -18.94
CA THR A 110 1.22 -7.50 -19.88
C THR A 110 0.06 -7.04 -20.75
N TYR A 111 0.23 -7.13 -22.06
CA TYR A 111 -0.78 -6.78 -23.05
C TYR A 111 -1.25 -8.03 -23.80
N PRO A 112 -2.54 -8.09 -24.18
CA PRO A 112 -3.08 -9.24 -24.92
C PRO A 112 -2.70 -9.24 -26.41
N SER A 113 -2.11 -8.15 -26.93
CA SER A 113 -1.56 -8.06 -28.29
C SER A 113 -0.59 -6.87 -28.42
N ILE A 114 0.30 -6.92 -29.41
CA ILE A 114 1.17 -5.78 -29.77
C ILE A 114 0.33 -4.56 -30.17
N CYS A 115 -0.81 -4.78 -30.85
CA CYS A 115 -1.72 -3.69 -31.20
C CYS A 115 -2.19 -2.96 -29.94
N ARG A 116 -2.67 -3.67 -28.91
CA ARG A 116 -3.14 -3.00 -27.67
C ARG A 116 -2.03 -2.26 -26.95
N MET A 117 -0.84 -2.86 -26.90
CA MET A 117 0.33 -2.25 -26.28
C MET A 117 0.70 -0.94 -26.98
N LYS A 118 0.91 -1.00 -28.29
CA LYS A 118 1.34 0.15 -29.08
C LYS A 118 0.23 1.18 -29.26
N ALA A 119 -1.04 0.78 -29.36
CA ALA A 119 -2.19 1.69 -29.38
C ALA A 119 -2.30 2.46 -28.05
N GLY A 120 -2.16 1.76 -26.91
CA GLY A 120 -2.13 2.37 -25.59
C GLY A 120 -0.96 3.35 -25.42
N GLY A 121 0.25 2.94 -25.84
CA GLY A 121 1.43 3.79 -25.82
C GLY A 121 1.29 5.03 -26.70
N CYS A 122 0.85 4.86 -27.95
CA CYS A 122 0.61 5.93 -28.91
C CYS A 122 -0.37 6.99 -28.36
N LEU A 123 -1.47 6.57 -27.73
CA LEU A 123 -2.46 7.47 -27.14
C LEU A 123 -1.95 8.23 -25.90
N LEU A 124 -0.95 7.69 -25.21
CA LEU A 124 -0.32 8.28 -24.04
C LEU A 124 0.98 9.03 -24.36
N ASP A 125 1.37 9.09 -25.64
CA ASP A 125 2.67 9.60 -26.08
C ASP A 125 3.85 8.88 -25.39
N LEU A 126 3.70 7.56 -25.22
CA LEU A 126 4.66 6.66 -24.62
C LEU A 126 5.16 5.66 -25.66
N ASP A 127 6.47 5.57 -25.80
CA ASP A 127 7.10 4.53 -26.62
C ASP A 127 7.29 3.24 -25.82
N ILE A 128 6.24 2.40 -25.80
CA ILE A 128 6.27 1.11 -25.10
C ILE A 128 6.87 0.06 -26.04
N GLN A 129 8.03 -0.49 -25.66
CA GLN A 129 8.73 -1.51 -26.44
C GLN A 129 8.38 -2.92 -25.97
N VAL A 130 8.40 -3.90 -26.89
CA VAL A 130 8.24 -5.32 -26.52
C VAL A 130 9.52 -5.75 -25.80
N VAL A 131 9.39 -6.15 -24.53
CA VAL A 131 10.48 -6.73 -23.74
C VAL A 131 10.57 -8.24 -23.99
N SER A 132 9.43 -8.92 -24.03
CA SER A 132 9.36 -10.36 -24.28
C SER A 132 8.03 -10.77 -24.89
N ASN A 133 8.05 -11.84 -25.68
CA ASN A 133 6.85 -12.56 -26.07
C ASN A 133 6.39 -13.41 -24.87
N GLY A 134 5.13 -13.28 -24.49
CA GLY A 134 4.57 -13.81 -23.25
C GLY A 134 4.25 -12.71 -22.22
N PRO A 135 3.62 -13.07 -21.09
CA PRO A 135 3.36 -12.14 -20.00
C PRO A 135 4.67 -11.56 -19.45
N CYS A 136 4.60 -10.38 -18.86
CA CYS A 136 5.72 -9.87 -18.09
C CYS A 136 6.08 -10.87 -16.99
N PRO A 137 7.38 -11.11 -16.75
CA PRO A 137 7.79 -11.88 -15.58
C PRO A 137 7.15 -11.24 -14.34
N GLU A 138 6.79 -12.07 -13.37
CA GLU A 138 6.36 -11.59 -12.05
C GLU A 138 7.55 -10.93 -11.35
N ASN A 139 7.83 -9.70 -11.75
CA ASN A 139 8.55 -8.77 -10.93
C ASN A 139 7.68 -8.53 -9.70
N ASP A 140 8.29 -8.52 -8.51
CA ASP A 140 7.59 -8.20 -7.27
C ASP A 140 7.23 -6.71 -7.22
N TYR A 141 6.23 -6.35 -8.01
CA TYR A 141 5.55 -5.06 -7.99
C TYR A 141 4.58 -4.95 -6.81
N ALA A 142 4.41 -6.03 -6.02
CA ALA A 142 3.57 -6.04 -4.83
C ALA A 142 4.26 -5.35 -3.65
N ALA A 143 5.59 -5.25 -3.67
CA ALA A 143 6.33 -4.46 -2.70
C ALA A 143 5.85 -3.00 -2.68
N CYS A 144 5.35 -2.58 -1.52
CA CYS A 144 4.74 -1.26 -1.36
C CYS A 144 5.76 -0.11 -1.45
N GLY A 145 5.25 1.10 -1.71
CA GLY A 145 6.00 2.35 -1.54
C GLY A 145 7.19 2.51 -2.49
N TYR A 146 7.24 1.76 -3.57
CA TYR A 146 8.27 1.85 -4.59
C TYR A 146 7.83 2.77 -5.74
N SER A 147 8.70 3.69 -6.14
CA SER A 147 8.55 4.50 -7.36
C SER A 147 9.89 4.53 -8.09
N GLU A 148 9.85 4.41 -9.41
CA GLU A 148 11.05 4.45 -10.26
C GLU A 148 11.66 5.85 -10.37
N TYR A 149 10.90 6.87 -9.94
CA TYR A 149 11.35 8.25 -9.89
C TYR A 149 12.15 8.49 -8.61
N ALA A 150 13.48 8.36 -8.70
CA ALA A 150 14.40 8.77 -7.66
C ALA A 150 14.49 10.32 -7.60
N GLU A 151 14.31 10.87 -6.39
CA GLU A 151 14.42 12.29 -6.00
C GLU A 151 14.84 13.28 -7.11
N GLN A 152 13.89 13.80 -7.89
CA GLN A 152 14.07 15.13 -8.47
C GLN A 152 13.42 16.13 -7.53
N ARG A 153 14.21 16.59 -6.55
CA ARG A 153 13.86 17.74 -5.70
C ARG A 153 13.84 19.00 -6.55
N ILE A 154 12.73 19.28 -7.22
CA ILE A 154 12.50 20.60 -7.84
C ILE A 154 12.18 21.58 -6.69
N PHE A 155 13.23 22.18 -6.12
CA PHE A 155 13.08 23.34 -5.24
C PHE A 155 12.75 24.56 -6.10
N GLY A 156 11.46 24.76 -6.34
CA GLY A 156 10.92 25.98 -6.93
C GLY A 156 9.60 26.31 -6.26
N ARG A 157 9.42 27.56 -5.83
CA ARG A 157 8.16 28.07 -5.28
C ARG A 157 7.16 28.19 -6.45
N ILE A 158 6.55 27.07 -6.83
CA ILE A 158 5.59 27.02 -7.96
C ILE A 158 4.18 26.92 -7.39
N SER A 159 3.46 28.05 -7.38
CA SER A 159 2.04 28.09 -7.06
C SER A 159 1.25 27.17 -7.99
N GLY A 160 0.38 26.33 -7.41
CA GLY A 160 -0.51 25.42 -8.16
C GLY A 160 0.01 23.99 -8.40
N GLY A 161 1.17 23.61 -7.86
CA GLY A 161 1.71 22.24 -7.90
C GLY A 161 2.41 21.85 -9.21
N THR A 162 3.35 20.91 -9.12
CA THR A 162 4.16 20.40 -10.24
C THR A 162 3.44 19.27 -10.95
N ASP A 163 3.47 19.24 -12.28
CA ASP A 163 2.93 18.10 -13.04
C ASP A 163 3.72 16.83 -12.70
N ALA A 164 3.00 15.77 -12.31
CA ALA A 164 3.62 14.47 -12.12
C ALA A 164 4.04 13.90 -13.47
N ALA A 165 5.13 13.12 -13.47
CA ALA A 165 5.47 12.25 -14.59
C ALA A 165 4.59 10.99 -14.60
N GLU A 166 4.53 10.30 -15.75
CA GLU A 166 3.80 9.03 -15.86
C GLU A 166 4.37 8.00 -14.89
N GLY A 167 3.52 7.33 -14.10
CA GLY A 167 3.96 6.34 -13.11
C GLY A 167 4.75 6.89 -11.92
N GLN A 168 4.90 8.22 -11.77
CA GLN A 168 5.63 8.80 -10.62
C GLN A 168 5.02 8.46 -9.27
N TRP A 169 3.69 8.42 -9.22
CA TRP A 169 2.90 8.09 -8.03
C TRP A 169 2.03 6.87 -8.32
N PRO A 170 2.62 5.66 -8.38
CA PRO A 170 1.97 4.47 -8.97
C PRO A 170 0.80 3.92 -8.14
N TRP A 171 0.66 4.36 -6.89
CA TRP A 171 -0.49 4.06 -6.04
C TRP A 171 -1.66 5.02 -6.24
N GLN A 172 -1.48 6.15 -6.94
CA GLN A 172 -2.53 7.14 -7.09
C GLN A 172 -3.72 6.55 -7.87
N VAL A 173 -4.93 6.71 -7.32
CA VAL A 173 -6.17 6.36 -8.03
C VAL A 173 -7.11 7.55 -8.17
N ALA A 174 -7.90 7.55 -9.23
CA ALA A 174 -8.94 8.54 -9.46
C ALA A 174 -10.33 7.91 -9.30
N LEU A 175 -11.18 8.56 -8.50
CA LEU A 175 -12.55 8.11 -8.24
C LEU A 175 -13.54 8.92 -9.07
N PHE A 176 -14.32 8.20 -9.87
CA PHE A 176 -15.33 8.77 -10.77
C PHE A 176 -16.72 8.25 -10.44
N CYS A 177 -17.70 9.14 -10.51
CA CYS A 177 -19.10 8.79 -10.39
C CYS A 177 -19.73 8.67 -11.79
N HIS A 178 -20.07 7.45 -12.18
CA HIS A 178 -20.74 7.12 -13.44
C HIS A 178 -22.24 6.96 -13.19
N ARG A 179 -22.98 8.07 -13.19
CA ARG A 179 -24.43 8.02 -13.04
C ARG A 179 -25.06 7.30 -14.24
N ASN A 180 -26.08 6.49 -13.96
CA ASN A 180 -26.79 5.73 -14.97
C ASN A 180 -27.72 6.65 -15.79
N CYS A 181 -27.14 7.45 -16.68
CA CYS A 181 -27.84 8.35 -17.57
C CYS A 181 -27.06 8.55 -18.89
N THR A 182 -27.79 8.57 -20.00
CA THR A 182 -27.24 8.56 -21.37
C THR A 182 -26.46 9.82 -21.77
N ARG A 183 -26.64 10.93 -21.05
CA ARG A 183 -25.94 12.21 -21.30
C ARG A 183 -25.01 12.63 -20.16
N CYS A 184 -24.87 11.81 -19.14
CA CYS A 184 -24.06 12.17 -17.99
C CYS A 184 -22.60 11.83 -18.25
N GLU A 185 -21.74 12.81 -18.02
CA GLU A 185 -20.31 12.59 -18.08
C GLU A 185 -19.83 11.99 -16.76
N PRO A 186 -18.84 11.08 -16.78
CA PRO A 186 -18.14 10.65 -15.58
C PRO A 186 -17.66 11.84 -14.78
N ARG A 187 -18.12 11.97 -13.54
CA ARG A 187 -17.72 13.08 -12.67
C ARG A 187 -16.61 12.63 -11.74
N PHE A 188 -15.40 13.17 -11.94
CA PHE A 188 -14.33 13.07 -10.95
C PHE A 188 -14.81 13.70 -9.65
N PHE A 189 -14.61 13.01 -8.52
CA PHE A 189 -15.01 13.55 -7.22
C PHE A 189 -13.93 13.49 -6.15
N CYS A 190 -13.05 12.49 -6.17
CA CYS A 190 -11.96 12.35 -5.20
C CYS A 190 -10.77 11.57 -5.77
N GLY A 191 -9.63 11.68 -5.11
CA GLY A 191 -8.51 10.77 -5.26
C GLY A 191 -8.58 9.61 -4.25
N GLY A 192 -7.58 8.75 -4.33
CA GLY A 192 -7.34 7.66 -3.39
C GLY A 192 -5.94 7.10 -3.59
N SER A 193 -5.61 6.08 -2.82
CA SER A 193 -4.36 5.33 -2.96
C SER A 193 -4.61 3.83 -2.94
N LEU A 194 -3.93 3.10 -3.82
CA LEU A 194 -3.85 1.65 -3.78
C LEU A 194 -2.99 1.25 -2.57
N ILE A 195 -3.54 0.46 -1.65
CA ILE A 195 -2.84 -0.02 -0.44
C ILE A 195 -2.58 -1.55 -0.47
N ALA A 196 -3.33 -2.27 -1.31
CA ALA A 196 -3.07 -3.66 -1.68
C ALA A 196 -3.64 -3.94 -3.09
N ARG A 197 -3.45 -5.15 -3.64
CA ARG A 197 -3.86 -5.51 -5.02
C ARG A 197 -5.34 -5.21 -5.33
N ASN A 198 -6.22 -5.29 -4.36
CA ASN A 198 -7.66 -5.05 -4.50
C ASN A 198 -8.20 -4.08 -3.46
N TRP A 199 -7.34 -3.30 -2.79
CA TRP A 199 -7.76 -2.37 -1.74
C TRP A 199 -7.30 -0.95 -2.03
N VAL A 200 -8.25 -0.01 -1.98
CA VAL A 200 -8.02 1.43 -2.12
C VAL A 200 -8.39 2.13 -0.81
N LEU A 201 -7.55 3.08 -0.40
CA LEU A 201 -7.77 3.98 0.72
C LEU A 201 -8.21 5.36 0.22
N SER A 202 -9.20 5.96 0.86
CA SER A 202 -9.71 7.30 0.54
C SER A 202 -10.38 7.94 1.77
N ALA A 203 -10.96 9.13 1.61
CA ALA A 203 -11.69 9.83 2.65
C ALA A 203 -13.17 9.41 2.66
N ALA A 204 -13.80 9.34 3.84
CA ALA A 204 -15.20 8.93 3.98
C ALA A 204 -16.18 9.93 3.33
N HIS A 205 -15.92 11.24 3.46
CA HIS A 205 -16.79 12.29 2.91
C HIS A 205 -16.93 12.23 1.38
N CYS A 206 -15.98 11.61 0.68
CA CYS A 206 -16.00 11.44 -0.77
C CYS A 206 -17.23 10.66 -1.25
N PHE A 207 -17.81 9.82 -0.40
CA PHE A 207 -18.83 8.85 -0.79
C PHE A 207 -20.26 9.23 -0.39
N GLU A 208 -20.51 10.47 0.04
CA GLU A 208 -21.85 10.92 0.43
C GLU A 208 -22.78 11.18 -0.76
N ARG A 209 -22.23 11.56 -1.92
CA ARG A 209 -23.02 12.06 -3.08
C ARG A 209 -23.04 11.11 -4.29
N CYS A 210 -22.26 10.02 -4.27
CA CYS A 210 -22.20 9.05 -5.36
C CYS A 210 -22.74 7.69 -4.89
N PRO A 211 -23.75 7.11 -5.56
CA PRO A 211 -24.19 5.75 -5.26
C PRO A 211 -23.04 4.74 -5.42
N TRP A 212 -22.95 3.77 -4.53
CA TRP A 212 -21.84 2.80 -4.52
C TRP A 212 -21.66 2.09 -5.88
N SER A 213 -22.75 1.68 -6.53
CA SER A 213 -22.74 0.95 -7.80
C SER A 213 -22.27 1.82 -8.99
N ALA A 214 -22.33 3.14 -8.85
CA ALA A 214 -21.89 4.12 -9.83
C ALA A 214 -20.40 4.48 -9.68
N ILE A 215 -19.73 4.02 -8.62
CA ILE A 215 -18.31 4.32 -8.39
C ILE A 215 -17.46 3.54 -9.41
N ARG A 216 -16.51 4.24 -10.04
CA ARG A 216 -15.46 3.66 -10.86
C ARG A 216 -14.11 4.13 -10.34
N VAL A 217 -13.20 3.17 -10.17
CA VAL A 217 -11.82 3.40 -9.74
C VAL A 217 -10.92 3.28 -10.96
N TYR A 218 -10.18 4.34 -11.25
CA TYR A 218 -9.20 4.39 -12.34
C TYR A 218 -7.79 4.34 -11.75
N THR A 219 -6.98 3.37 -12.19
CA THR A 219 -5.58 3.19 -11.76
C THR A 219 -4.61 3.51 -12.89
N GLY A 220 -3.38 3.93 -12.58
CA GLY A 220 -2.34 4.10 -13.60
C GLY A 220 -2.65 5.19 -14.63
N ILE A 221 -3.52 6.14 -14.29
CA ILE A 221 -3.82 7.29 -15.14
C ILE A 221 -3.13 8.53 -14.60
N ARG A 222 -2.62 9.38 -15.50
CA ARG A 222 -2.13 10.72 -15.17
C ARG A 222 -3.06 11.81 -15.66
N ASN A 223 -3.70 11.62 -16.81
CA ASN A 223 -4.60 12.59 -17.41
C ASN A 223 -6.07 12.18 -17.23
N LYS A 224 -6.82 12.95 -16.44
CA LYS A 224 -8.23 12.74 -16.14
C LYS A 224 -9.19 13.51 -17.06
N SER A 225 -8.68 14.14 -18.12
CA SER A 225 -9.52 14.84 -19.10
C SER A 225 -10.49 13.88 -19.78
N ARG A 226 -11.64 14.39 -20.23
CA ARG A 226 -12.66 13.57 -20.90
C ARG A 226 -12.10 12.86 -22.14
N SER A 227 -11.26 13.53 -22.92
CA SER A 227 -10.59 12.93 -24.07
C SER A 227 -9.67 11.79 -23.64
N ALA A 228 -8.85 11.99 -22.61
CA ALA A 228 -7.96 10.94 -22.10
C ALA A 228 -8.71 9.75 -21.50
N LEU A 229 -9.78 9.97 -20.73
CA LEU A 229 -10.58 8.88 -20.14
C LEU A 229 -11.24 7.97 -21.18
N ARG A 230 -11.53 8.50 -22.38
CA ARG A 230 -12.04 7.70 -23.51
C ARG A 230 -10.99 6.78 -24.11
N LEU A 231 -9.72 6.99 -23.78
CA LEU A 231 -8.55 6.28 -24.30
C LEU A 231 -7.96 5.30 -23.29
N VAL A 232 -8.41 5.36 -22.03
CA VAL A 232 -7.94 4.48 -20.95
C VAL A 232 -8.29 3.03 -21.27
N ASP A 233 -7.30 2.15 -21.14
CA ASP A 233 -7.49 0.72 -21.20
C ASP A 233 -8.57 0.28 -20.19
N PRO A 234 -9.68 -0.35 -20.62
CA PRO A 234 -10.73 -0.82 -19.73
C PRO A 234 -10.22 -1.73 -18.62
N ALA A 235 -9.10 -2.42 -18.82
CA ALA A 235 -8.48 -3.27 -17.80
C ALA A 235 -8.01 -2.47 -16.57
N LEU A 236 -7.80 -1.16 -16.70
CA LEU A 236 -7.44 -0.23 -15.62
C LEU A 236 -8.64 0.42 -14.91
N VAL A 237 -9.85 0.03 -15.28
CA VAL A 237 -11.08 0.55 -14.70
C VAL A 237 -11.75 -0.55 -13.88
N TYR A 238 -12.03 -0.25 -12.61
CA TYR A 238 -12.55 -1.20 -11.64
C TYR A 238 -13.87 -0.72 -11.06
N THR A 239 -14.76 -1.69 -10.81
CA THR A 239 -15.94 -1.51 -9.96
C THR A 239 -15.63 -2.01 -8.56
N LEU A 240 -16.54 -1.78 -7.61
CA LEU A 240 -16.45 -2.32 -6.26
C LEU A 240 -16.98 -3.76 -6.21
N ASP A 241 -16.45 -4.55 -5.28
CA ASP A 241 -16.78 -5.96 -5.09
C ASP A 241 -18.05 -6.17 -4.23
N GLY A 242 -19.19 -5.75 -4.76
CA GLY A 242 -20.49 -5.82 -4.08
C GLY A 242 -20.80 -4.64 -3.17
N ASP A 243 -21.90 -4.75 -2.44
CA ASP A 243 -22.51 -3.65 -1.69
C ASP A 243 -21.71 -3.28 -0.42
N ASP A 244 -21.04 -4.26 0.19
CA ASP A 244 -20.23 -4.08 1.41
C ASP A 244 -18.76 -3.72 1.11
N ALA A 245 -18.42 -3.52 -0.16
CA ALA A 245 -17.05 -3.22 -0.58
C ALA A 245 -16.61 -1.78 -0.27
N LEU A 246 -17.52 -0.88 0.12
CA LEU A 246 -17.19 0.46 0.60
C LEU A 246 -17.41 0.52 2.11
N ILE A 247 -16.31 0.64 2.85
CA ILE A 247 -16.32 0.65 4.32
C ILE A 247 -15.84 2.03 4.76
N LYS A 248 -16.75 2.82 5.35
CA LYS A 248 -16.42 4.08 6.03
C LYS A 248 -16.22 3.81 7.50
N HIS A 249 -15.33 4.54 8.16
CA HIS A 249 -15.17 4.44 9.60
C HIS A 249 -16.49 4.69 10.34
N GLU A 250 -16.79 3.86 11.33
CA GLU A 250 -18.06 3.84 12.05
C GLU A 250 -18.31 5.13 12.84
N ALA A 251 -17.23 5.75 13.31
CA ALA A 251 -17.25 7.03 14.00
C ALA A 251 -17.14 8.26 13.06
N PHE A 252 -17.21 8.09 11.73
CA PHE A 252 -17.24 9.21 10.80
C PHE A 252 -18.50 10.06 11.01
N ASN A 253 -18.34 11.39 11.06
CA ASN A 253 -19.44 12.31 11.37
C ASN A 253 -19.38 13.62 10.55
N SER A 254 -20.36 14.50 10.76
CA SER A 254 -20.47 15.78 10.06
C SER A 254 -19.39 16.81 10.41
N ASP A 255 -18.66 16.63 11.52
CA ASP A 255 -17.46 17.42 11.84
C ASP A 255 -16.22 16.93 11.08
N LEU A 256 -16.38 15.97 10.16
CA LEU A 256 -15.30 15.33 9.41
C LEU A 256 -14.27 14.64 10.32
N ASP A 257 -14.66 14.27 11.54
CA ASP A 257 -13.87 13.36 12.36
C ASP A 257 -13.86 11.98 11.71
N ASN A 258 -12.76 11.25 11.86
CA ASN A 258 -12.63 9.88 11.34
C ASN A 258 -12.95 9.77 9.84
N ASP A 259 -12.52 10.78 9.08
CA ASP A 259 -12.72 10.88 7.64
C ASP A 259 -11.78 9.93 6.87
N ILE A 260 -12.13 8.64 6.92
CA ILE A 260 -11.39 7.54 6.30
C ILE A 260 -12.35 6.45 5.80
N ALA A 261 -12.05 5.92 4.63
CA ALA A 261 -12.76 4.80 4.02
C ALA A 261 -11.82 3.89 3.24
N VAL A 262 -12.12 2.59 3.23
CA VAL A 262 -11.48 1.58 2.39
C VAL A 262 -12.45 1.03 1.36
N LEU A 263 -11.94 0.69 0.18
CA LEU A 263 -12.70 0.20 -0.96
C LEU A 263 -12.11 -1.12 -1.46
N ARG A 264 -12.92 -2.17 -1.51
CA ARG A 264 -12.56 -3.45 -2.14
C ARG A 264 -12.92 -3.44 -3.62
N LEU A 265 -11.91 -3.63 -4.46
CA LEU A 265 -12.07 -3.69 -5.92
C LEU A 265 -12.62 -5.05 -6.34
N SER A 266 -13.47 -5.04 -7.38
CA SER A 266 -14.08 -6.23 -8.02
C SER A 266 -13.10 -7.32 -8.48
N ARG A 267 -11.82 -6.98 -8.63
CA ARG A 267 -10.73 -7.89 -9.00
C ARG A 267 -9.40 -7.24 -8.62
N ASP A 268 -8.36 -8.06 -8.54
CA ASP A 268 -6.98 -7.60 -8.37
C ASP A 268 -6.55 -6.69 -9.52
N VAL A 269 -5.80 -5.65 -9.18
CA VAL A 269 -5.12 -4.83 -10.18
C VAL A 269 -3.95 -5.59 -10.78
N MET A 270 -3.75 -5.39 -12.08
CA MET A 270 -2.52 -5.83 -12.74
C MET A 270 -1.40 -4.86 -12.41
N LEU A 271 -0.55 -5.25 -11.46
CA LEU A 271 0.59 -4.45 -11.00
C LEU A 271 1.62 -4.25 -12.11
N SER A 272 2.28 -3.10 -12.09
CA SER A 272 3.31 -2.71 -13.06
C SER A 272 4.23 -1.63 -12.50
N SER A 273 5.15 -1.08 -13.31
CA SER A 273 5.95 0.08 -12.86
C SER A 273 5.07 1.27 -12.46
N GLY A 274 3.98 1.50 -13.18
CA GLY A 274 3.02 2.60 -12.96
C GLY A 274 1.82 2.26 -12.06
N ILE A 275 1.70 1.03 -11.56
CA ILE A 275 0.59 0.60 -10.69
C ILE A 275 1.15 -0.26 -9.55
N ARG A 276 1.28 0.33 -8.36
CA ARG A 276 1.89 -0.31 -7.18
C ARG A 276 1.22 0.17 -5.90
N PRO A 277 1.15 -0.63 -4.83
CA PRO A 277 0.60 -0.17 -3.57
C PRO A 277 1.55 0.81 -2.85
N ILE A 278 1.01 1.74 -2.05
CA ILE A 278 1.80 2.55 -1.11
C ILE A 278 1.96 1.82 0.22
N CYS A 279 3.06 2.08 0.94
CA CYS A 279 3.22 1.49 2.27
C CYS A 279 2.34 2.21 3.29
N MET A 280 1.70 1.43 4.17
CA MET A 280 1.00 1.94 5.34
C MET A 280 1.99 2.24 6.47
N PRO A 281 1.68 3.20 7.36
CA PRO A 281 2.52 3.45 8.52
C PRO A 281 2.41 2.24 9.46
N LYS A 282 3.55 1.65 9.83
CA LYS A 282 3.57 0.57 10.82
C LYS A 282 3.57 1.16 12.22
N LEU A 283 3.00 0.47 13.22
CA LEU A 283 2.99 0.92 14.62
C LEU A 283 4.40 1.24 15.18
N ALA A 284 5.44 0.56 14.66
CA ALA A 284 6.84 0.81 15.02
C ALA A 284 7.41 2.14 14.49
N MET A 285 6.74 2.80 13.52
CA MET A 285 7.15 4.10 13.02
C MET A 285 6.83 5.16 14.07
N LYS A 286 7.86 5.87 14.55
CA LYS A 286 7.71 6.90 15.58
C LYS A 286 6.78 8.01 15.07
N GLU A 287 5.65 8.24 15.77
CA GLU A 287 4.73 9.38 15.58
C GLU A 287 5.48 10.71 15.40
N ARG A 288 6.47 10.94 16.27
CA ARG A 288 7.32 12.15 16.24
C ARG A 288 8.11 12.30 14.94
N THR A 289 8.38 11.22 14.21
CA THR A 289 9.08 11.24 12.92
C THR A 289 8.09 11.40 11.76
N LEU A 290 6.93 10.74 11.83
CA LEU A 290 5.89 10.82 10.80
C LEU A 290 5.32 12.24 10.66
N TYR A 291 5.08 12.91 11.78
CA TYR A 291 4.41 14.21 11.82
C TYR A 291 5.30 15.34 12.35
N SER A 292 6.62 15.19 12.25
CA SER A 292 7.55 16.27 12.64
C SER A 292 7.40 17.50 11.75
N PRO A 293 7.17 18.70 12.32
CA PRO A 293 7.26 19.97 11.58
C PRO A 293 8.70 20.36 11.21
N HIS A 294 9.69 19.74 11.86
CA HIS A 294 11.11 19.95 11.57
C HIS A 294 11.72 18.85 10.67
N GLY A 295 10.91 17.88 10.25
CA GLY A 295 11.33 16.82 9.33
C GLY A 295 11.21 17.23 7.87
N GLU A 296 11.62 16.33 6.97
CA GLU A 296 11.36 16.50 5.53
C GLU A 296 9.85 16.65 5.29
N PRO A 297 9.41 17.68 4.55
CA PRO A 297 8.00 17.94 4.32
C PRO A 297 7.34 16.80 3.52
N PRO A 298 6.10 16.41 3.85
CA PRO A 298 5.37 15.42 3.05
C PRO A 298 5.00 15.92 1.66
N TYR A 299 4.73 14.96 0.78
CA TYR A 299 4.21 15.13 -0.56
C TYR A 299 2.71 14.85 -0.58
N VAL A 300 1.98 15.62 -1.37
CA VAL A 300 0.57 15.35 -1.70
C VAL A 300 0.46 15.23 -3.21
N ALA A 301 -0.29 14.25 -3.70
CA ALA A 301 -0.55 14.07 -5.12
C ALA A 301 -2.06 14.01 -5.39
N GLY A 302 -2.50 14.69 -6.45
CA GLY A 302 -3.90 14.74 -6.82
C GLY A 302 -4.17 15.64 -8.03
N TRP A 303 -5.45 15.75 -8.39
CA TRP A 303 -5.89 16.56 -9.52
C TRP A 303 -6.68 17.78 -9.09
N GLY A 304 -6.51 18.23 -7.85
CA GLY A 304 -7.26 19.32 -7.25
C GLY A 304 -7.16 20.64 -8.01
N THR A 305 -7.93 21.60 -7.51
CA THR A 305 -7.97 22.97 -8.03
C THR A 305 -6.60 23.61 -7.85
N THR A 306 -6.04 24.19 -8.91
CA THR A 306 -4.71 24.84 -8.91
C THR A 306 -4.78 26.34 -8.60
N GLN A 307 -5.99 26.86 -8.37
CA GLN A 307 -6.24 28.26 -8.08
C GLN A 307 -6.56 28.45 -6.60
N PRO A 308 -5.89 29.40 -5.91
CA PRO A 308 -6.23 29.77 -4.54
C PRO A 308 -7.69 30.21 -4.41
N TYR A 309 -8.23 30.09 -3.21
CA TYR A 309 -9.54 30.67 -2.93
C TYR A 309 -9.40 32.17 -2.74
N ASP A 310 -10.36 32.92 -3.28
CA ASP A 310 -10.43 34.36 -3.04
C ASP A 310 -10.96 34.60 -1.62
N TYR A 311 -10.43 35.60 -0.91
CA TYR A 311 -10.79 35.94 0.47
C TYR A 311 -12.30 36.21 0.64
N GLY A 312 -13.00 36.63 -0.42
CA GLY A 312 -14.45 36.82 -0.40
C GLY A 312 -15.29 35.55 -0.60
N ASN A 313 -14.67 34.40 -0.87
CA ASN A 313 -15.31 33.13 -1.24
C ASN A 313 -14.60 31.92 -0.61
N LEU A 314 -14.20 32.07 0.66
CA LEU A 314 -13.49 31.05 1.45
C LEU A 314 -14.28 29.74 1.59
N CYS A 315 -15.61 29.84 1.61
CA CYS A 315 -16.55 28.73 1.81
C CYS A 315 -17.23 28.25 0.53
N PHE A 316 -16.88 28.82 -0.63
CA PHE A 316 -17.67 28.62 -1.84
C PHE A 316 -17.45 27.21 -2.42
N ASP A 317 -18.41 26.30 -2.19
CA ASP A 317 -18.51 24.96 -2.82
C ASP A 317 -18.90 25.04 -4.32
N GLY A 318 -18.65 26.18 -4.96
CA GLY A 318 -18.86 26.36 -6.40
C GLY A 318 -18.00 25.40 -7.22
N TYR A 319 -18.39 25.19 -8.48
CA TYR A 319 -17.58 24.46 -9.43
C TYR A 319 -16.27 25.21 -9.68
N ARG A 320 -15.15 24.64 -9.20
CA ARG A 320 -13.81 25.10 -9.56
C ARG A 320 -13.15 24.08 -10.48
N PRO A 321 -12.53 24.52 -11.58
CA PRO A 321 -11.85 23.61 -12.49
C PRO A 321 -10.68 22.93 -11.78
N THR A 322 -10.70 21.60 -11.81
CA THR A 322 -9.62 20.73 -11.34
C THR A 322 -8.61 20.51 -12.48
N SER A 323 -7.35 20.26 -12.15
CA SER A 323 -6.33 19.96 -13.16
C SER A 323 -6.73 18.73 -13.99
N SER A 324 -6.46 18.74 -15.30
CA SER A 324 -6.57 17.51 -16.12
C SER A 324 -5.40 16.57 -15.85
N LEU A 325 -4.22 17.09 -15.54
CA LEU A 325 -3.02 16.31 -15.25
C LEU A 325 -2.82 16.13 -13.75
N LEU A 326 -2.33 14.95 -13.37
CA LEU A 326 -1.94 14.65 -12.00
C LEU A 326 -0.83 15.61 -11.60
N LYS A 327 -0.99 16.24 -10.45
CA LYS A 327 -0.02 17.15 -9.88
C LYS A 327 0.44 16.63 -8.53
N PHE A 328 1.61 17.07 -8.11
CA PHE A 328 2.08 16.90 -6.76
C PHE A 328 2.62 18.20 -6.19
N LEU A 329 2.61 18.32 -4.87
CA LEU A 329 3.26 19.40 -4.16
C LEU A 329 3.87 18.90 -2.85
N ILE A 330 4.79 19.70 -2.33
CA ILE A 330 5.44 19.49 -1.04
C ILE A 330 4.79 20.45 -0.05
N VAL A 331 4.15 19.93 1.00
CA VAL A 331 3.45 20.74 2.02
C VAL A 331 4.18 20.66 3.36
N PRO A 332 4.68 21.77 3.91
CA PRO A 332 5.35 21.75 5.21
C PRO A 332 4.37 21.44 6.33
N MET A 333 4.73 20.47 7.17
CA MET A 333 3.99 20.04 8.35
C MET A 333 3.96 21.16 9.39
N ARG A 334 2.82 21.33 10.06
CA ARG A 334 2.62 22.36 11.09
C ARG A 334 2.48 21.76 12.47
N THR A 335 2.72 22.58 13.48
CA THR A 335 2.47 22.21 14.87
C THR A 335 0.98 22.18 15.15
N ASP A 336 0.55 21.34 16.10
CA ASP A 336 -0.85 21.32 16.53
C ASP A 336 -1.35 22.67 17.05
N ARG A 337 -0.44 23.51 17.55
CA ARG A 337 -0.76 24.88 17.94
C ARG A 337 -1.11 25.73 16.72
N GLU A 338 -0.24 25.76 15.71
CA GLU A 338 -0.53 26.47 14.44
C GLU A 338 -1.82 25.96 13.80
N CYS A 339 -2.06 24.64 13.82
CA CYS A 339 -3.30 24.05 13.31
C CYS A 339 -4.54 24.49 14.09
N ARG A 340 -4.47 24.62 15.42
CA ARG A 340 -5.60 25.16 16.20
C ARG A 340 -5.78 26.64 15.92
N ASP A 341 -4.69 27.39 15.90
CA ASP A 341 -4.69 28.85 15.77
C ASP A 341 -5.20 29.29 14.38
N SER A 342 -5.01 28.49 13.32
CA SER A 342 -5.55 28.78 11.99
C SER A 342 -7.08 28.84 11.93
N PHE A 343 -7.79 28.25 12.90
CA PHE A 343 -9.26 28.26 12.98
C PHE A 343 -9.82 29.22 14.04
N ILE A 344 -8.97 29.84 14.86
CA ILE A 344 -9.42 30.82 15.85
C ILE A 344 -9.93 32.05 15.08
N ASN A 345 -11.25 32.27 15.14
CA ASN A 345 -12.02 33.33 14.46
C ASN A 345 -12.46 33.05 13.01
N HIS A 346 -12.41 31.80 12.53
CA HIS A 346 -12.75 31.45 11.13
C HIS A 346 -13.81 30.33 11.03
N TYR A 347 -14.93 30.44 11.75
CA TYR A 347 -15.95 29.39 11.81
C TYR A 347 -16.93 29.35 10.62
N GLU A 348 -16.60 29.93 9.48
CA GLU A 348 -17.62 30.30 8.49
C GLU A 348 -17.99 29.18 7.51
N CYS A 349 -17.12 28.19 7.26
CA CYS A 349 -17.27 27.32 6.08
C CYS A 349 -17.65 25.86 6.31
N THR A 350 -17.11 25.19 7.32
CA THR A 350 -17.21 23.72 7.44
C THR A 350 -18.17 23.26 8.51
N GLY A 351 -18.60 24.16 9.41
CA GLY A 351 -19.32 23.77 10.63
C GLY A 351 -18.50 22.93 11.60
N VAL A 352 -17.22 22.64 11.27
CA VAL A 352 -16.31 21.84 12.07
C VAL A 352 -15.92 22.65 13.30
N SER A 353 -16.26 22.10 14.45
CA SER A 353 -16.15 22.81 15.71
C SER A 353 -14.70 22.91 16.21
N PHE A 354 -13.83 21.91 16.02
CA PHE A 354 -12.45 21.94 16.54
C PHE A 354 -11.47 21.02 15.79
N TYR A 355 -10.21 21.47 15.60
CA TYR A 355 -9.09 20.60 15.20
C TYR A 355 -8.71 19.62 16.33
N LYS A 356 -8.66 18.31 16.00
CA LYS A 356 -8.35 17.23 16.94
C LYS A 356 -7.03 16.53 16.59
N PRO A 357 -5.93 16.82 17.31
CA PRO A 357 -4.60 16.29 16.96
C PRO A 357 -4.49 14.76 17.08
N ALA A 358 -5.36 14.11 17.85
CA ALA A 358 -5.37 12.65 18.00
C ALA A 358 -5.73 11.93 16.70
N ILE A 359 -6.52 12.55 15.83
CA ILE A 359 -7.07 11.93 14.61
C ILE A 359 -6.72 12.68 13.32
N ALA A 360 -6.13 13.87 13.45
CA ALA A 360 -5.76 14.73 12.34
C ALA A 360 -4.39 15.39 12.55
N PHE A 361 -3.83 15.88 11.46
CA PHE A 361 -2.70 16.81 11.42
C PHE A 361 -2.94 17.88 10.36
N CYS A 362 -2.18 18.97 10.37
CA CYS A 362 -2.25 19.98 9.33
C CYS A 362 -0.90 20.26 8.68
N ALA A 363 -0.94 20.69 7.42
CA ALA A 363 0.22 21.09 6.66
C ALA A 363 -0.16 22.23 5.70
N GLY A 364 0.80 23.05 5.34
CA GLY A 364 0.59 24.21 4.47
C GLY A 364 1.63 25.29 4.71
N VAL A 365 1.70 26.27 3.82
CA VAL A 365 2.65 27.39 3.93
C VAL A 365 1.96 28.57 4.63
N PRO A 366 2.60 29.25 5.61
CA PRO A 366 1.91 30.29 6.38
C PRO A 366 1.52 31.47 5.50
N GLU A 367 2.34 31.81 4.51
CA GLU A 367 2.05 32.85 3.52
C GLU A 367 0.99 32.44 2.48
N GLY A 368 0.44 31.22 2.56
CA GLY A 368 -0.46 30.66 1.57
C GLY A 368 0.23 30.27 0.25
N GLY A 369 -0.54 30.20 -0.83
CA GLY A 369 -0.07 29.91 -2.18
C GLY A 369 0.16 28.44 -2.53
N LEU A 370 0.32 27.56 -1.53
CA LEU A 370 0.48 26.10 -1.70
C LEU A 370 -0.36 25.34 -0.67
N ASP A 371 -1.28 24.51 -1.15
CA ASP A 371 -2.14 23.67 -0.32
C ASP A 371 -2.71 22.51 -1.13
N ALA A 372 -3.23 21.48 -0.45
CA ALA A 372 -4.09 20.47 -1.07
C ALA A 372 -5.51 21.03 -1.16
N CYS A 373 -6.13 20.96 -2.33
CA CYS A 373 -7.33 21.73 -2.62
C CYS A 373 -8.49 20.85 -3.09
N LYS A 374 -9.64 21.46 -3.36
CA LYS A 374 -10.83 20.73 -3.84
C LYS A 374 -10.49 19.89 -5.06
N GLY A 375 -10.73 18.58 -4.95
CA GLY A 375 -10.37 17.56 -5.94
C GLY A 375 -9.14 16.72 -5.57
N ASP A 376 -8.37 17.12 -4.55
CA ASP A 376 -7.34 16.27 -3.94
C ASP A 376 -7.90 15.40 -2.81
N SER A 377 -9.12 15.70 -2.32
CA SER A 377 -9.83 14.94 -1.28
C SER A 377 -9.74 13.43 -1.49
N GLY A 378 -9.44 12.70 -0.42
CA GLY A 378 -9.20 11.26 -0.44
C GLY A 378 -7.82 10.84 -0.94
N GLY A 379 -7.06 11.74 -1.58
CA GLY A 379 -5.70 11.47 -2.04
C GLY A 379 -4.70 11.27 -0.89
N PRO A 380 -3.52 10.68 -1.18
CA PRO A 380 -2.52 10.36 -0.18
C PRO A 380 -1.63 11.55 0.20
N VAL A 381 -1.32 11.65 1.49
CA VAL A 381 -0.20 12.43 2.03
C VAL A 381 0.93 11.49 2.35
N MET A 382 2.13 11.74 1.83
CA MET A 382 3.18 10.74 1.74
C MET A 382 4.52 11.27 2.23
N ARG A 383 5.29 10.41 2.90
CA ARG A 383 6.70 10.67 3.22
C ARG A 383 7.57 9.53 2.73
N GLN A 384 8.75 9.86 2.25
CA GLN A 384 9.77 8.84 2.03
C GLN A 384 10.44 8.52 3.36
N MET A 385 10.48 7.25 3.72
CA MET A 385 11.01 6.77 4.99
C MET A 385 11.94 5.59 4.76
N THR A 386 12.95 5.46 5.62
CA THR A 386 13.71 4.21 5.72
C THR A 386 12.89 3.22 6.54
N VAL A 387 12.54 2.08 5.94
CA VAL A 387 11.76 1.03 6.62
C VAL A 387 12.71 -0.02 7.23
N ALA A 388 12.16 -1.02 7.94
CA ALA A 388 12.93 -1.94 8.79
C ALA A 388 14.05 -2.71 8.06
N ASP A 389 13.89 -2.97 6.76
CA ASP A 389 14.89 -3.62 5.91
C ASP A 389 16.01 -2.68 5.43
N GLY A 390 15.99 -1.41 5.84
CA GLY A 390 16.94 -0.37 5.44
C GLY A 390 16.63 0.29 4.09
N SER A 391 15.59 -0.15 3.36
CA SER A 391 15.19 0.44 2.08
C SER A 391 14.41 1.74 2.28
N LYS A 392 14.57 2.69 1.35
CA LYS A 392 13.72 3.88 1.27
C LYS A 392 12.41 3.53 0.59
N ARG A 393 11.28 3.74 1.27
CA ARG A 393 9.93 3.52 0.75
C ARG A 393 9.06 4.76 0.97
N TRP A 394 8.13 4.98 0.07
CA TRP A 394 7.03 5.92 0.26
C TRP A 394 5.98 5.32 1.19
N VAL A 395 5.71 6.05 2.28
CA VAL A 395 4.74 5.69 3.30
C VAL A 395 3.63 6.73 3.29
N GLN A 396 2.38 6.28 3.24
CA GLN A 396 1.24 7.17 3.39
C GLN A 396 1.07 7.49 4.87
N ILE A 397 1.14 8.77 5.22
CA ILE A 397 0.99 9.25 6.60
C ILE A 397 -0.36 9.91 6.85
N GLY A 398 -1.09 10.24 5.78
CA GLY A 398 -2.39 10.89 5.87
C GLY A 398 -3.26 10.77 4.64
N ILE A 399 -4.49 11.26 4.77
CA ILE A 399 -5.47 11.38 3.69
C ILE A 399 -5.91 12.84 3.61
N VAL A 400 -6.00 13.42 2.41
CA VAL A 400 -6.58 14.75 2.21
C VAL A 400 -8.04 14.74 2.63
N SER A 401 -8.38 15.50 3.66
CA SER A 401 -9.71 15.49 4.26
C SER A 401 -10.44 16.80 4.00
N TRP A 402 -10.07 17.87 4.70
CA TRP A 402 -10.75 19.16 4.61
C TRP A 402 -9.79 20.34 4.81
N GLY A 403 -10.29 21.54 4.58
CA GLY A 403 -9.54 22.77 4.78
C GLY A 403 -10.46 23.96 4.57
N GLU A 404 -10.09 25.11 5.11
CA GLU A 404 -10.85 26.34 4.96
C GLU A 404 -10.05 27.30 4.09
N GLY A 405 -10.50 27.61 2.87
CA GLY A 405 -9.70 28.42 1.94
C GLY A 405 -8.45 27.70 1.44
N CYS A 406 -8.49 27.19 0.21
CA CYS A 406 -7.33 26.56 -0.43
C CYS A 406 -6.21 27.59 -0.66
N ALA A 407 -5.03 27.32 -0.10
CA ALA A 407 -3.82 28.12 -0.28
C ALA A 407 -3.96 29.59 0.16
N VAL A 408 -4.79 29.85 1.17
CA VAL A 408 -4.98 31.18 1.78
C VAL A 408 -3.96 31.38 2.89
N GLU A 409 -3.44 32.60 3.02
CA GLU A 409 -2.50 32.97 4.09
C GLU A 409 -3.11 32.69 5.48
N GLY A 410 -2.30 32.11 6.36
CA GLY A 410 -2.70 31.73 7.72
C GLY A 410 -3.63 30.51 7.81
N ARG A 411 -3.91 29.84 6.68
CA ARG A 411 -4.80 28.67 6.63
C ARG A 411 -4.06 27.43 6.15
N TYR A 412 -4.41 26.28 6.73
CA TYR A 412 -3.73 25.02 6.49
C TYR A 412 -4.72 23.93 6.09
N GLY A 413 -4.31 23.05 5.18
CA GLY A 413 -5.02 21.82 4.89
C GLY A 413 -5.00 20.86 6.08
N ILE A 414 -6.12 20.20 6.32
CA ILE A 414 -6.30 19.21 7.38
C ILE A 414 -6.39 17.82 6.77
N TYR A 415 -5.63 16.92 7.38
CA TYR A 415 -5.43 15.58 6.87
C TYR A 415 -5.75 14.57 7.98
N THR A 416 -6.44 13.49 7.61
CA THR A 416 -6.68 12.37 8.52
C THR A 416 -5.33 11.74 8.89
N ARG A 417 -5.07 11.55 10.18
CA ARG A 417 -3.82 10.97 10.70
C ARG A 417 -3.87 9.44 10.59
N LEU A 418 -3.19 8.85 9.61
CA LEU A 418 -3.30 7.40 9.35
C LEU A 418 -2.78 6.51 10.47
N SER A 419 -1.80 6.96 11.25
CA SER A 419 -1.30 6.18 12.38
C SER A 419 -2.38 5.88 13.42
N ALA A 420 -3.42 6.73 13.54
CA ALA A 420 -4.57 6.51 14.42
C ALA A 420 -5.56 5.45 13.92
N TYR A 421 -5.44 4.98 12.67
CA TYR A 421 -6.39 4.05 12.04
C TYR A 421 -5.71 2.79 11.49
N THR A 422 -4.46 2.53 11.83
CA THR A 422 -3.72 1.35 11.35
C THR A 422 -4.45 0.05 11.69
N ASP A 423 -4.81 -0.14 12.96
CA ASP A 423 -5.59 -1.29 13.42
C ASP A 423 -6.96 -1.40 12.72
N TRP A 424 -7.65 -0.27 12.53
CA TRP A 424 -8.94 -0.23 11.85
C TRP A 424 -8.80 -0.68 10.39
N ILE A 425 -7.80 -0.19 9.66
CA ILE A 425 -7.52 -0.60 8.28
C ILE A 425 -7.19 -2.09 8.22
N GLU A 426 -6.26 -2.55 9.07
CA GLU A 426 -5.82 -3.96 9.12
C GLU A 426 -6.96 -4.93 9.46
N SER A 427 -7.91 -4.52 10.30
CA SER A 427 -9.08 -5.36 10.63
C SER A 427 -10.05 -5.55 9.46
N HIS A 428 -10.01 -4.69 8.44
CA HIS A 428 -10.91 -4.72 7.29
C HIS A 428 -10.26 -5.25 6.01
N ILE A 429 -8.93 -5.25 5.92
CA ILE A 429 -8.21 -5.69 4.72
C ILE A 429 -7.56 -7.06 4.94
N GLU A 430 -7.90 -8.01 4.07
CA GLU A 430 -7.15 -9.26 3.96
C GLU A 430 -5.88 -9.00 3.14
N PHE A 431 -4.72 -8.90 3.81
CA PHE A 431 -3.44 -8.95 3.11
C PHE A 431 -3.21 -10.37 2.60
N SER A 432 -3.59 -10.65 1.37
CA SER A 432 -3.24 -11.91 0.70
C SER A 432 -1.73 -11.96 0.47
N THR A 433 -1.00 -12.59 1.38
CA THR A 433 0.40 -12.99 1.18
C THR A 433 0.42 -14.25 0.32
N THR A 434 0.36 -14.10 -0.99
CA THR A 434 0.65 -15.18 -1.93
C THR A 434 2.17 -15.40 -1.97
N GLU A 435 2.67 -16.34 -1.17
CA GLU A 435 3.89 -17.09 -1.53
C GLU A 435 3.49 -18.18 -2.52
N HIS A 436 4.11 -18.15 -3.70
CA HIS A 436 3.90 -19.08 -4.80
C HIS A 436 4.24 -20.52 -4.41
N ALA A 437 3.21 -21.35 -4.25
CA ALA A 437 3.33 -22.79 -4.42
C ALA A 437 3.18 -23.11 -5.92
N THR A 438 4.26 -23.55 -6.56
CA THR A 438 4.20 -24.17 -7.89
C THR A 438 3.75 -25.61 -7.73
N ASP A 439 2.74 -25.98 -8.53
CA ASP A 439 2.09 -27.28 -8.59
C ASP A 439 2.87 -28.25 -9.50
N GLN A 440 3.07 -29.49 -9.05
CA GLN A 440 3.01 -30.70 -9.88
C GLN A 440 2.64 -31.92 -9.03
N ASP A 441 1.35 -32.28 -9.12
CA ASP A 441 0.78 -33.61 -9.36
C ASP A 441 1.60 -34.86 -8.96
N SER A 442 1.18 -35.55 -7.88
CA SER A 442 0.53 -36.87 -7.99
C SER A 442 0.08 -37.41 -6.63
N THR A 443 -1.20 -37.74 -6.58
CA THR A 443 -1.98 -38.39 -5.52
C THR A 443 -1.25 -39.44 -4.67
N THR A 444 -1.26 -39.24 -3.35
CA THR A 444 -1.66 -40.26 -2.37
C THR A 444 -2.28 -39.59 -1.14
N VAL A 445 -3.58 -39.80 -0.94
CA VAL A 445 -4.31 -39.36 0.25
C VAL A 445 -4.07 -40.38 1.37
N LEU A 446 -3.40 -39.98 2.45
CA LEU A 446 -3.62 -40.58 3.77
C LEU A 446 -3.26 -39.60 4.92
N SER A 447 -4.32 -39.24 5.66
CA SER A 447 -4.40 -38.75 7.05
C SER A 447 -3.60 -37.52 7.51
N THR A 448 -4.35 -36.44 7.72
CA THR A 448 -4.39 -35.56 8.91
C THR A 448 -3.34 -35.76 10.00
N GLU A 449 -2.61 -34.69 10.33
CA GLU A 449 -2.34 -34.28 11.73
C GLU A 449 -2.17 -32.74 11.80
N SER A 450 -3.14 -32.09 12.44
CA SER A 450 -3.01 -30.73 12.96
C SER A 450 -1.96 -30.75 14.07
N LYS A 451 -0.82 -30.08 13.88
CA LYS A 451 0.12 -29.86 14.98
C LYS A 451 -0.39 -28.70 15.83
N THR A 452 -1.01 -29.02 16.96
CA THR A 452 -1.15 -28.08 18.09
C THR A 452 0.25 -27.71 18.58
N GLU A 453 0.63 -26.44 18.50
CA GLU A 453 1.89 -25.97 19.09
C GLU A 453 1.88 -26.12 20.62
N ASP A 454 2.90 -26.78 21.18
CA ASP A 454 3.08 -26.91 22.62
C ASP A 454 3.80 -25.67 23.20
N TYR A 455 3.00 -24.76 23.77
CA TYR A 455 3.48 -23.52 24.40
C TYR A 455 4.20 -23.74 25.75
N SER A 456 4.31 -24.97 26.23
CA SER A 456 4.99 -25.29 27.49
C SER A 456 6.50 -25.44 27.38
N LEU A 457 7.03 -25.50 26.17
CA LEU A 457 8.46 -25.52 25.91
C LEU A 457 9.10 -24.18 26.25
N CYS A 458 10.11 -24.21 27.12
CA CYS A 458 10.81 -23.01 27.54
C CYS A 458 11.70 -22.42 26.44
N GLY A 459 11.97 -21.11 26.50
CA GLY A 459 12.98 -20.45 25.65
C GLY A 459 12.61 -20.31 24.17
N ARG A 460 11.37 -20.62 23.79
CA ARG A 460 10.85 -20.39 22.43
C ARG A 460 10.11 -19.05 22.36
N ASN A 461 10.71 -18.08 21.67
CA ASN A 461 10.03 -16.87 21.24
C ASN A 461 8.80 -17.27 20.38
N GLY A 462 7.70 -16.51 20.48
CA GLY A 462 6.48 -16.71 19.69
C GLY A 462 6.68 -16.52 18.17
N LYS A 463 7.82 -15.96 17.76
CA LYS A 463 8.21 -15.71 16.36
C LYS A 463 9.39 -16.59 15.96
N LEU A 464 9.27 -17.31 14.85
CA LEU A 464 10.36 -18.09 14.27
C LEU A 464 11.42 -17.17 13.65
N ARG A 465 12.53 -17.00 14.39
CA ARG A 465 13.85 -16.45 13.99
C ARG A 465 13.88 -14.99 13.49
N HIS A 466 14.39 -14.11 14.35
CA HIS A 466 15.28 -13.00 13.95
C HIS A 466 16.55 -13.03 14.81
N GLN A 467 17.71 -12.91 14.15
CA GLN A 467 19.03 -12.74 14.78
C GLN A 467 19.18 -11.32 15.32
N PRO A 468 19.91 -11.10 16.44
CA PRO A 468 19.90 -9.83 17.16
C PRO A 468 21.11 -8.94 16.82
N TYR A 469 20.88 -7.63 16.67
CA TYR A 469 21.88 -6.60 16.90
C TYR A 469 21.40 -5.61 17.98
N SER A 470 22.20 -5.51 19.05
CA SER A 470 22.05 -4.69 20.28
C SER A 470 22.49 -3.22 20.09
N ARG A 471 22.16 -2.20 20.92
CA ARG A 471 22.17 -2.09 22.40
C ARG A 471 21.19 -1.03 22.94
N ILE A 472 20.81 -1.20 24.21
CA ILE A 472 19.81 -0.43 24.96
C ILE A 472 20.42 0.83 25.62
N ALA A 473 19.55 1.83 25.86
CA ALA A 473 19.67 3.26 25.50
C ALA A 473 19.65 3.46 23.98
N GLY A 474 18.43 3.50 23.40
CA GLY A 474 18.21 3.28 21.96
C GLY A 474 17.71 1.87 21.61
N GLY A 475 17.10 1.15 22.57
CA GLY A 475 16.44 -0.13 22.31
C GLY A 475 15.12 0.02 21.52
N SER A 476 14.66 -1.08 20.91
CA SER A 476 13.36 -1.18 20.25
C SER A 476 12.28 -1.60 21.25
N PHE A 477 11.03 -1.17 21.03
CA PHE A 477 9.90 -1.72 21.76
C PHE A 477 9.79 -3.22 21.48
N ALA A 478 9.52 -4.00 22.52
CA ALA A 478 9.14 -5.38 22.37
C ALA A 478 7.72 -5.47 21.81
N GLU A 479 7.51 -6.32 20.83
CA GLU A 479 6.19 -6.69 20.33
C GLU A 479 5.65 -7.90 21.13
N HIS A 480 4.35 -8.17 20.98
CA HIS A 480 3.73 -9.32 21.63
C HIS A 480 4.42 -10.60 21.15
N GLY A 481 4.81 -11.45 22.11
CA GLY A 481 5.48 -12.72 21.83
C GLY A 481 6.99 -12.63 21.65
N ASP A 482 7.60 -11.43 21.63
CA ASP A 482 9.06 -11.29 21.56
C ASP A 482 9.75 -11.83 22.82
N TRP A 483 9.16 -11.53 23.99
CA TRP A 483 9.65 -11.95 25.31
C TRP A 483 8.49 -12.56 26.11
N PRO A 484 7.96 -13.73 25.70
CA PRO A 484 6.73 -14.28 26.25
C PRO A 484 6.88 -14.75 27.72
N TRP A 485 8.11 -14.78 28.22
CA TRP A 485 8.43 -15.05 29.62
C TRP A 485 8.47 -13.80 30.49
N GLN A 486 8.41 -12.59 29.92
CA GLN A 486 8.44 -11.37 30.72
C GLN A 486 7.15 -11.24 31.55
N VAL A 487 7.30 -10.98 32.84
CA VAL A 487 6.18 -10.65 33.73
C VAL A 487 6.36 -9.30 34.40
N ALA A 488 5.25 -8.66 34.75
CA ALA A 488 5.25 -7.42 35.51
C ALA A 488 4.64 -7.63 36.89
N LEU A 489 5.29 -7.06 37.91
CA LEU A 489 4.88 -7.14 39.31
C LEU A 489 4.29 -5.81 39.74
N PHE A 490 3.03 -5.87 40.15
CA PHE A 490 2.25 -4.73 40.64
C PHE A 490 1.88 -4.95 42.10
N CYS A 491 1.84 -3.86 42.85
CA CYS A 491 1.35 -3.85 44.22
C CYS A 491 -0.05 -3.24 44.27
N ASP A 492 -1.00 -4.01 44.80
CA ASP A 492 -2.40 -3.66 44.96
C ASP A 492 -2.69 -3.41 46.44
N LEU A 493 -2.42 -2.19 46.91
CA LEU A 493 -2.62 -1.77 48.30
C LEU A 493 -4.13 -1.69 48.56
N GLY A 494 -4.72 -2.81 48.96
CA GLY A 494 -6.17 -2.98 49.16
C GLY A 494 -6.74 -2.11 50.29
N ILE A 495 -6.90 -0.81 50.05
CA ILE A 495 -7.66 0.08 50.93
C ILE A 495 -9.14 -0.12 50.61
N ALA A 496 -9.84 -0.85 51.48
CA ALA A 496 -11.28 -1.02 51.39
C ALA A 496 -11.99 0.35 51.34
N GLY A 497 -12.67 0.63 50.21
CA GLY A 497 -13.41 1.88 49.97
C GLY A 497 -12.73 2.91 49.05
N CYS A 498 -11.54 2.62 48.51
CA CYS A 498 -10.84 3.53 47.59
C CYS A 498 -11.20 3.26 46.11
N TYR A 499 -12.01 4.13 45.50
CA TYR A 499 -12.38 4.03 44.07
C TYR A 499 -11.25 4.44 43.10
N GLU A 500 -10.14 4.98 43.62
CA GLU A 500 -9.00 5.51 42.84
C GLU A 500 -7.65 4.82 43.12
N CYS A 501 -7.62 3.73 43.89
CA CYS A 501 -6.36 3.04 44.19
C CYS A 501 -5.99 2.14 43.00
N VAL A 502 -5.03 2.58 42.19
CA VAL A 502 -4.57 1.85 41.00
C VAL A 502 -3.34 1.02 41.34
N PRO A 503 -3.24 -0.25 40.87
CA PRO A 503 -2.07 -1.08 41.14
C PRO A 503 -0.78 -0.40 40.67
N ARG A 504 0.25 -0.38 41.52
CA ARG A 504 1.52 0.30 41.22
C ARG A 504 2.57 -0.70 40.75
N PHE A 505 3.07 -0.50 39.54
CA PHE A 505 4.22 -1.26 39.03
C PHE A 505 5.43 -1.01 39.94
N PHE A 506 6.09 -2.08 40.38
CA PHE A 506 7.30 -1.94 41.20
C PHE A 506 8.48 -2.76 40.70
N CYS A 507 8.27 -3.91 40.06
CA CYS A 507 9.35 -4.74 39.52
C CYS A 507 8.92 -5.58 38.32
N GLY A 508 9.90 -6.14 37.61
CA GLY A 508 9.69 -7.17 36.59
C GLY A 508 10.10 -8.56 37.10
N GLY A 509 9.80 -9.58 36.32
CA GLY A 509 10.29 -10.93 36.54
C GLY A 509 10.29 -11.76 35.26
N SER A 510 10.62 -13.04 35.37
CA SER A 510 10.54 -14.00 34.28
C SER A 510 9.76 -15.24 34.70
N LEU A 511 8.80 -15.67 33.88
CA LEU A 511 8.12 -16.95 34.03
C LEU A 511 9.12 -18.06 33.71
N ILE A 512 9.49 -18.87 34.69
CA ILE A 512 10.49 -19.96 34.53
C ILE A 512 9.82 -21.34 34.52
N ALA A 513 8.60 -21.44 35.02
CA ALA A 513 7.71 -22.58 34.87
C ALA A 513 6.25 -22.10 34.88
N ARG A 514 5.29 -22.97 34.57
CA ARG A 514 3.86 -22.60 34.52
C ARG A 514 3.35 -21.90 35.78
N ASN A 515 3.92 -22.18 36.94
CA ASN A 515 3.51 -21.59 38.23
C ASN A 515 4.67 -20.92 38.99
N TRP A 516 5.81 -20.67 38.35
CA TRP A 516 6.97 -20.08 39.00
C TRP A 516 7.52 -18.89 38.23
N VAL A 517 7.73 -17.80 38.96
CA VAL A 517 8.37 -16.57 38.48
C VAL A 517 9.68 -16.35 39.21
N LEU A 518 10.71 -15.99 38.47
CA LEU A 518 11.99 -15.52 38.98
C LEU A 518 12.03 -13.99 38.98
N SER A 519 12.49 -13.38 40.07
CA SER A 519 12.71 -11.93 40.18
C SER A 519 13.90 -11.64 41.11
N ALA A 520 14.18 -10.37 41.36
CA ALA A 520 15.23 -9.94 42.26
C ALA A 520 14.70 -9.85 43.71
N ALA A 521 15.50 -10.27 44.69
CA ALA A 521 15.11 -10.23 46.10
C ALA A 521 14.90 -8.80 46.62
N HIS A 522 15.67 -7.82 46.11
CA HIS A 522 15.59 -6.42 46.51
C HIS A 522 14.23 -5.78 46.19
N CYS A 523 13.50 -6.32 45.22
CA CYS A 523 12.13 -5.90 44.89
C CYS A 523 11.17 -6.01 46.08
N PHE A 524 11.47 -6.91 47.02
CA PHE A 524 10.62 -7.25 48.17
C PHE A 524 11.22 -6.80 49.50
N ARG A 525 12.17 -5.86 49.48
CA ARG A 525 12.79 -5.31 50.68
C ARG A 525 11.84 -4.36 51.42
N GLY A 526 11.80 -4.49 52.75
CA GLY A 526 11.22 -3.47 53.65
C GLY A 526 9.69 -3.37 53.65
N ASN A 527 8.96 -4.47 53.41
CA ASN A 527 7.48 -4.51 53.38
C ASN A 527 6.84 -3.47 52.45
N ARG A 528 7.49 -3.13 51.34
CA ARG A 528 6.94 -2.17 50.35
C ARG A 528 5.62 -2.63 49.73
N CYS A 529 5.43 -3.95 49.63
CA CYS A 529 4.19 -4.58 49.22
C CYS A 529 4.01 -5.87 50.03
N PRO A 530 2.92 -6.04 50.80
CA PRO A 530 2.60 -7.32 51.41
C PRO A 530 2.48 -8.41 50.34
N TRP A 531 2.87 -9.65 50.66
CA TRP A 531 2.80 -10.77 49.70
C TRP A 531 1.37 -10.99 49.16
N SER A 532 0.35 -10.70 49.98
CA SER A 532 -1.08 -10.79 49.63
C SER A 532 -1.52 -9.80 48.56
N ASP A 533 -0.76 -8.71 48.43
CA ASP A 533 -1.08 -7.55 47.60
C ASP A 533 -0.27 -7.56 46.29
N ILE A 534 0.60 -8.55 46.11
CA ILE A 534 1.37 -8.71 44.88
C ILE A 534 0.47 -9.33 43.80
N ARG A 535 0.43 -8.66 42.64
CA ARG A 535 -0.18 -9.14 41.41
C ARG A 535 0.89 -9.35 40.34
N VAL A 536 0.88 -10.54 39.73
CA VAL A 536 1.75 -10.90 38.61
C VAL A 536 0.94 -10.82 37.33
N TYR A 537 1.37 -9.96 36.40
CA TYR A 537 0.77 -9.81 35.08
C TYR A 537 1.65 -10.49 34.02
N THR A 538 1.06 -11.35 33.20
CA THR A 538 1.73 -12.01 32.07
C THR A 538 1.21 -11.48 30.74
N GLY A 539 2.06 -11.44 29.71
CA GLY A 539 1.65 -11.10 28.34
C GLY A 539 1.34 -9.61 28.11
N ILE A 540 1.63 -8.73 29.09
CA ILE A 540 1.50 -7.28 28.95
C ILE A 540 2.74 -6.67 28.28
N LEU A 541 2.53 -5.66 27.43
CA LEU A 541 3.60 -4.82 26.86
C LEU A 541 3.62 -3.41 27.45
N ASP A 542 2.47 -2.94 27.96
CA ASP A 542 2.32 -1.65 28.59
C ASP A 542 1.98 -1.81 30.08
N LYS A 543 2.68 -1.05 30.92
CA LYS A 543 2.48 -0.96 32.37
C LYS A 543 1.60 0.24 32.77
N SER A 544 1.02 0.95 31.80
CA SER A 544 0.18 2.12 32.05
C SER A 544 -1.08 1.74 32.81
N THR A 545 -1.28 2.41 33.95
CA THR A 545 -2.28 2.05 34.95
C THR A 545 -3.73 2.20 34.47
N ASN A 546 -3.96 2.99 33.42
CA ASN A 546 -5.28 3.19 32.82
C ASN A 546 -5.73 1.98 31.98
N LEU A 547 -4.80 1.22 31.42
CA LEU A 547 -5.10 0.04 30.57
C LEU A 547 -5.24 -1.25 31.39
N LEU A 548 -4.79 -1.26 32.65
CA LEU A 548 -4.82 -2.46 33.51
C LEU A 548 -6.22 -2.82 34.02
N ARG A 549 -7.19 -1.88 34.00
CA ARG A 549 -8.59 -2.12 34.43
C ARG A 549 -9.41 -2.88 33.38
N GLU A 550 -8.99 -2.82 32.12
CA GLU A 550 -9.63 -3.48 30.98
C GLU A 550 -8.83 -4.73 30.53
N PHE A 551 -7.74 -5.04 31.24
CA PHE A 551 -6.86 -6.16 30.92
C PHE A 551 -7.49 -7.51 31.30
N ASP A 552 -7.23 -8.55 30.49
CA ASP A 552 -7.78 -9.89 30.69
C ASP A 552 -7.44 -10.42 32.10
N PRO A 553 -8.44 -10.58 32.99
CA PRO A 553 -8.21 -11.09 34.34
C PRO A 553 -7.62 -12.50 34.37
N SER A 554 -7.76 -13.26 33.29
CA SER A 554 -7.22 -14.62 33.16
C SER A 554 -5.68 -14.64 33.17
N LEU A 555 -5.05 -13.51 32.82
CA LEU A 555 -3.59 -13.32 32.75
C LEU A 555 -3.00 -12.62 33.98
N VAL A 556 -3.79 -12.48 35.06
CA VAL A 556 -3.38 -11.89 36.34
C VAL A 556 -3.39 -12.93 37.44
N TYR A 557 -2.31 -13.01 38.21
CA TYR A 557 -2.09 -14.07 39.20
C TYR A 557 -1.71 -13.51 40.57
N ASN A 558 -2.30 -14.09 41.61
CA ASN A 558 -1.89 -13.89 43.00
C ASN A 558 -0.81 -14.91 43.38
N LEU A 559 -0.13 -14.68 44.51
CA LEU A 559 0.81 -15.64 45.08
C LEU A 559 0.09 -16.75 45.85
N ASP A 560 0.68 -17.94 45.85
CA ASP A 560 0.13 -19.16 46.46
C ASP A 560 0.41 -19.26 47.98
N GLY A 561 -0.03 -18.24 48.73
CA GLY A 561 0.10 -18.16 50.18
C GLY A 561 1.35 -17.41 50.69
N GLU A 562 1.51 -17.35 52.02
CA GLU A 562 2.55 -16.58 52.71
C GLU A 562 3.98 -16.99 52.33
N ASP A 563 4.19 -18.30 52.11
CA ASP A 563 5.49 -18.88 51.80
C ASP A 563 5.80 -18.89 50.28
N ALA A 564 4.93 -18.32 49.45
CA ALA A 564 5.10 -18.32 48.01
C ALA A 564 6.19 -17.36 47.52
N LEU A 565 6.63 -16.41 48.36
CA LEU A 565 7.75 -15.51 48.09
C LEU A 565 9.01 -16.00 48.81
N ILE A 566 9.94 -16.58 48.07
CA ILE A 566 11.17 -17.19 48.59
C ILE A 566 12.36 -16.34 48.14
N LYS A 567 13.00 -15.63 49.07
CA LYS A 567 14.29 -14.98 48.82
C LYS A 567 15.41 -15.97 49.09
N HIS A 568 16.53 -15.83 48.39
CA HIS A 568 17.73 -16.63 48.71
C HIS A 568 18.10 -16.49 50.19
N GLU A 569 18.43 -17.59 50.85
CA GLU A 569 18.71 -17.62 52.30
C GLU A 569 19.91 -16.74 52.68
N GLU A 570 20.89 -16.64 51.78
CA GLU A 570 22.08 -15.80 51.93
C GLU A 570 21.94 -14.40 51.28
N TYR A 571 20.71 -13.96 50.97
CA TYR A 571 20.50 -12.63 50.40
C TYR A 571 20.88 -11.54 51.41
N ASN A 572 21.73 -10.60 50.97
CA ASN A 572 22.19 -9.49 51.79
C ASN A 572 21.61 -8.15 51.30
N ASP A 573 20.73 -7.55 52.09
CA ASP A 573 20.07 -6.27 51.79
C ASP A 573 21.02 -5.06 51.63
N ARG A 574 22.28 -5.16 52.06
CA ARG A 574 23.27 -4.07 51.96
C ARG A 574 24.18 -4.23 50.74
N SER A 575 24.75 -5.42 50.53
CA SER A 575 25.66 -5.67 49.40
C SER A 575 24.94 -6.08 48.12
N LEU A 576 23.67 -6.49 48.22
CA LEU A 576 22.91 -7.13 47.14
C LEU A 576 23.49 -8.47 46.69
N ASP A 577 24.32 -9.11 47.54
CA ASP A 577 24.76 -10.47 47.30
C ASP A 577 23.55 -11.42 47.34
N ASN A 578 23.53 -12.38 46.41
CA ASN A 578 22.43 -13.34 46.24
C ASN A 578 21.05 -12.69 46.02
N ASP A 579 20.98 -11.61 45.21
CA ASP A 579 19.76 -10.86 44.89
C ASP A 579 18.79 -11.62 43.95
N ILE A 580 18.26 -12.73 44.43
CA ILE A 580 17.38 -13.62 43.67
C ILE A 580 16.19 -14.07 44.54
N ALA A 581 14.99 -14.03 43.96
CA ALA A 581 13.77 -14.46 44.60
C ALA A 581 12.86 -15.26 43.65
N LEU A 582 12.14 -16.22 44.21
CA LEU A 582 11.14 -17.02 43.54
C LEU A 582 9.74 -16.67 44.04
N LEU A 583 8.79 -16.62 43.12
CA LEU A 583 7.38 -16.35 43.38
C LEU A 583 6.54 -17.52 42.84
N ARG A 584 5.81 -18.20 43.73
CA ARG A 584 4.87 -19.27 43.35
C ARG A 584 3.49 -18.68 43.06
N LEU A 585 2.97 -18.93 41.86
CA LEU A 585 1.65 -18.46 41.45
C LEU A 585 0.55 -19.35 42.03
N SER A 586 -0.56 -18.73 42.44
CA SER A 586 -1.79 -19.38 42.96
C SER A 586 -2.42 -20.38 42.00
N ARG A 587 -2.13 -20.28 40.70
CA ARG A 587 -2.53 -21.23 39.66
C ARG A 587 -1.51 -21.24 38.53
N ASN A 588 -1.56 -22.27 37.69
CA ASN A 588 -0.76 -22.30 36.46
C ASN A 588 -1.12 -21.13 35.53
N ALA A 589 -0.11 -20.52 34.94
CA ALA A 589 -0.24 -19.51 33.91
C ALA A 589 -0.88 -20.10 32.65
N THR A 590 -1.82 -19.36 32.09
CA THR A 590 -2.45 -19.65 30.80
C THR A 590 -1.40 -19.41 29.70
N LEU A 591 -0.87 -20.50 29.14
CA LEU A 591 0.16 -20.42 28.12
C LEU A 591 -0.42 -20.06 26.76
N SER A 592 0.30 -19.22 26.02
CA SER A 592 -0.08 -18.74 24.69
C SER A 592 1.18 -18.38 23.90
N PRO A 593 1.09 -17.97 22.62
CA PRO A 593 2.24 -17.39 21.92
C PRO A 593 2.90 -16.22 22.66
N ASN A 594 2.16 -15.53 23.53
CA ASN A 594 2.60 -14.35 24.28
C ASN A 594 2.95 -14.65 25.74
N VAL A 595 2.70 -15.87 26.23
CA VAL A 595 2.97 -16.30 27.61
C VAL A 595 3.60 -17.68 27.59
N ARG A 596 4.92 -17.75 27.78
CA ARG A 596 5.73 -18.98 27.73
C ARG A 596 6.87 -18.91 28.74
N PRO A 597 7.36 -20.03 29.30
CA PRO A 597 8.48 -20.01 30.23
C PRO A 597 9.83 -19.74 29.52
N ILE A 598 10.81 -19.21 30.25
CA ILE A 598 12.23 -19.16 29.84
C ILE A 598 13.00 -20.34 30.44
N CYS A 599 14.01 -20.85 29.72
CA CYS A 599 14.80 -21.98 30.20
C CYS A 599 15.81 -21.54 31.27
N MET A 600 15.91 -22.33 32.33
CA MET A 600 16.97 -22.19 33.34
C MET A 600 18.25 -22.89 32.87
N PRO A 601 19.44 -22.33 33.14
CA PRO A 601 20.71 -22.95 32.79
C PRO A 601 20.91 -24.27 33.54
N GLN A 602 21.39 -25.30 32.84
CA GLN A 602 21.73 -26.60 33.44
C GLN A 602 23.13 -26.54 34.07
N PRO A 603 23.39 -27.19 35.23
CA PRO A 603 24.70 -27.16 35.90
C PRO A 603 25.88 -27.63 35.04
N THR A 604 25.61 -28.45 34.02
CA THR A 604 26.60 -29.01 33.08
C THR A 604 26.82 -28.17 31.83
N MET A 605 26.13 -27.02 31.68
CA MET A 605 26.38 -26.09 30.57
C MET A 605 27.70 -25.35 30.79
N GLN A 606 28.80 -25.93 30.29
CA GLN A 606 30.03 -25.18 29.97
C GLN A 606 29.85 -24.57 28.58
N GLY A 607 29.14 -23.45 28.51
CA GLY A 607 28.65 -22.90 27.24
C GLY A 607 29.67 -22.05 26.48
N GLU A 608 29.75 -22.26 25.16
CA GLU A 608 30.09 -21.19 24.22
C GLU A 608 29.21 -19.97 24.54
N VAL A 609 29.86 -18.90 24.98
CA VAL A 609 29.19 -17.66 25.35
C VAL A 609 28.77 -16.95 24.06
N THR A 610 27.47 -16.96 23.74
CA THR A 610 26.95 -15.93 22.83
C THR A 610 27.15 -14.57 23.51
N PRO A 611 27.72 -13.55 22.84
CA PRO A 611 28.19 -12.32 23.50
C PRO A 611 27.07 -11.37 23.98
N TYR A 612 25.81 -11.82 23.97
CA TYR A 612 24.65 -10.97 24.22
C TYR A 612 23.72 -11.60 25.26
N CYS A 613 23.46 -10.87 26.34
CA CYS A 613 22.40 -11.14 27.32
C CYS A 613 21.34 -10.04 27.20
N THR A 614 20.06 -10.40 27.24
CA THR A 614 18.95 -9.43 27.24
C THR A 614 18.45 -9.22 28.66
N CYS A 615 18.53 -7.98 29.16
CA CYS A 615 18.05 -7.59 30.48
C CYS A 615 17.02 -6.46 30.35
N ASN A 616 15.98 -6.46 31.19
CA ASN A 616 14.94 -5.41 31.25
C ASN A 616 15.16 -4.50 32.47
N TYR A 617 14.84 -3.20 32.36
CA TYR A 617 14.95 -2.23 33.46
C TYR A 617 13.60 -1.55 33.81
N GLY A 618 13.40 -1.33 35.12
CA GLY A 618 12.24 -0.68 35.75
C GLY A 618 12.51 0.75 36.22
N SER A 619 11.41 1.50 36.40
CA SER A 619 11.29 2.91 36.82
C SER A 619 12.05 3.97 36.02
N GLY A 620 11.30 4.65 35.14
CA GLY A 620 11.46 6.07 34.82
C GLY A 620 10.24 6.81 35.34
#